data_AF-A0AAX3PGQ5-F1
#
_entry.id   AF-A0AAX3PGQ5-F1
#
_cell.length_a   1.000
_cell.length_b   1.000
_cell.length_c   1.000
_cell.angle_alpha   90.00
_cell.angle_beta   90.00
_cell.angle_gamma   90.00
#
_symmetry.space_group_name_H-M   'P 1'
#
loop_
_entity.id
_entity.type
_entity.pdbx_description
1 polymer ?
#
loop_
_entity_poly.entity_id
_entity_poly.type
_entity_poly.pdbx_seq_one_letter_code
_entity_poly.pdbx_strand_id
1 'polypeptide(L)'
;MTLFRFLLFFIVFNTYTNAGGIDNKCFKNIDAYLMQRFGESFKEDENILVKNTKNSNLIFIKDKTANNSPEHFIIERKNGLYCEILDAPMSFTINFNEKNAKLPNIIITKSLGNPKKILEYKLGANGYYKLVKCKAEFNSKKIKEIKCDDIYN
;
A
#
# COMPACT_ATOMS: atom_id res chain seq x y z
N MET A 1 -30.40 -12.75 -53.74
CA MET A 1 -31.00 -12.65 -52.39
C MET A 1 -30.16 -13.50 -51.44
N THR A 2 -29.05 -12.94 -50.95
CA THR A 2 -28.92 -12.37 -49.58
C THR A 2 -28.95 -13.43 -48.49
N LEU A 3 -27.93 -14.29 -48.46
CA LEU A 3 -27.66 -15.17 -47.33
C LEU A 3 -26.14 -15.41 -47.17
N PHE A 4 -25.35 -14.34 -47.26
CA PHE A 4 -23.90 -14.38 -47.04
C PHE A 4 -23.43 -13.02 -46.51
N ARG A 5 -23.91 -12.61 -45.32
CA ARG A 5 -23.45 -11.35 -44.70
C ARG A 5 -23.70 -11.20 -43.20
N PHE A 6 -23.83 -12.30 -42.46
CA PHE A 6 -23.99 -12.24 -40.98
C PHE A 6 -23.02 -13.14 -40.21
N LEU A 7 -21.93 -13.59 -40.83
CA LEU A 7 -20.92 -14.44 -40.17
C LEU A 7 -19.69 -13.66 -39.65
N LEU A 8 -19.79 -12.34 -39.48
CA LEU A 8 -18.66 -11.46 -39.11
C LEU A 8 -18.92 -10.56 -37.89
N PHE A 9 -19.97 -10.82 -37.10
CA PHE A 9 -20.30 -10.01 -35.92
C PHE A 9 -20.38 -10.78 -34.59
N PHE A 10 -20.03 -12.07 -34.58
CA PHE A 10 -20.08 -12.91 -33.36
C PHE A 10 -18.72 -13.44 -32.88
N ILE A 11 -17.62 -12.85 -33.35
CA ILE A 11 -16.26 -13.13 -32.83
C ILE A 11 -15.61 -11.82 -32.35
N VAL A 12 -16.34 -11.02 -31.58
CA VAL A 12 -15.79 -9.81 -30.91
C VAL A 12 -15.99 -9.87 -29.38
N PHE A 13 -16.53 -10.97 -28.82
CA PHE A 13 -16.90 -10.99 -27.40
C PHE A 13 -16.38 -12.18 -26.57
N ASN A 14 -15.36 -12.90 -27.04
CA ASN A 14 -14.73 -13.95 -26.22
C ASN A 14 -13.22 -14.02 -26.38
N THR A 15 -12.55 -12.89 -26.15
CA THR A 15 -11.21 -12.90 -25.57
C THR A 15 -11.26 -12.25 -24.20
N TYR A 16 -11.96 -12.88 -23.26
CA TYR A 16 -11.54 -12.86 -21.87
C TYR A 16 -10.23 -13.64 -21.79
N THR A 17 -9.16 -13.05 -22.32
CA THR A 17 -7.82 -13.48 -21.98
C THR A 17 -7.67 -13.25 -20.49
N ASN A 18 -7.75 -14.34 -19.73
CA ASN A 18 -7.07 -14.49 -18.45
C ASN A 18 -5.58 -14.18 -18.70
N ALA A 19 -5.23 -12.90 -18.62
CA ALA A 19 -3.86 -12.41 -18.72
C ALA A 19 -3.55 -11.69 -17.42
N GLY A 20 -2.96 -12.45 -16.49
CA GLY A 20 -2.14 -12.02 -15.35
C GLY A 20 -2.72 -10.92 -14.47
N GLY A 21 -3.14 -11.27 -13.25
CA GLY A 21 -3.61 -10.32 -12.23
C GLY A 21 -2.82 -9.01 -12.21
N ILE A 22 -3.41 -7.97 -12.78
CA ILE A 22 -2.95 -6.60 -12.60
C ILE A 22 -3.49 -6.17 -11.23
N ASP A 23 -2.56 -6.09 -10.29
CA ASP A 23 -2.73 -5.70 -8.90
C ASP A 23 -3.76 -4.57 -8.70
N ASN A 24 -4.74 -4.80 -7.80
CA ASN A 24 -5.72 -3.82 -7.30
C ASN A 24 -5.10 -2.62 -6.53
N LYS A 25 -3.80 -2.37 -6.74
CA LYS A 25 -2.93 -1.45 -6.02
C LYS A 25 -2.35 -0.34 -6.91
N CYS A 26 -2.62 -0.35 -8.22
CA CYS A 26 -2.09 0.64 -9.16
C CYS A 26 -3.21 1.48 -9.81
N PHE A 27 -3.01 2.79 -9.87
CA PHE A 27 -4.02 3.77 -10.27
C PHE A 27 -3.51 4.72 -11.35
N LYS A 28 -4.41 5.22 -12.20
CA LYS A 28 -4.06 6.17 -13.28
C LYS A 28 -3.60 7.53 -12.74
N ASN A 29 -4.10 7.95 -11.60
CA ASN A 29 -3.69 9.17 -10.92
C ASN A 29 -3.74 8.96 -9.39
N ILE A 30 -3.08 9.83 -8.64
CA ILE A 30 -3.01 9.73 -7.19
C ILE A 30 -4.38 9.99 -6.51
N ASP A 31 -5.20 10.89 -7.05
CA ASP A 31 -6.54 11.19 -6.52
C ASP A 31 -7.43 9.94 -6.53
N ALA A 32 -7.36 9.11 -7.58
CA ALA A 32 -8.13 7.87 -7.68
C ALA A 32 -7.72 6.85 -6.62
N TYR A 33 -6.42 6.75 -6.33
CA TYR A 33 -5.93 5.95 -5.20
C TYR A 33 -6.49 6.48 -3.87
N LEU A 34 -6.37 7.79 -3.65
CA LEU A 34 -6.81 8.43 -2.41
C LEU A 34 -8.32 8.29 -2.20
N MET A 35 -9.12 8.47 -3.25
CA MET A 35 -10.58 8.27 -3.22
C MET A 35 -10.94 6.82 -2.93
N GLN A 36 -10.27 5.85 -3.54
CA GLN A 36 -10.53 4.44 -3.26
C GLN A 36 -10.17 4.07 -1.81
N ARG A 37 -9.07 4.62 -1.26
CA ARG A 37 -8.57 4.26 0.08
C ARG A 37 -9.32 4.98 1.20
N PHE A 38 -9.59 6.27 1.04
CA PHE A 38 -10.10 7.14 2.10
C PHE A 38 -11.50 7.72 1.82
N GLY A 39 -12.09 7.42 0.66
CA GLY A 39 -13.38 7.96 0.23
C GLY A 39 -13.28 9.35 -0.42
N GLU A 40 -14.42 9.86 -0.89
CA GLU A 40 -14.47 11.13 -1.66
C GLU A 40 -14.09 12.36 -0.82
N SER A 41 -14.33 12.31 0.49
CA SER A 41 -14.06 13.41 1.43
C SER A 41 -12.59 13.55 1.84
N PHE A 42 -11.67 12.73 1.29
CA PHE A 42 -10.25 12.76 1.69
C PHE A 42 -9.61 14.15 1.55
N LYS A 43 -10.09 14.98 0.62
CA LYS A 43 -9.57 16.34 0.37
C LYS A 43 -9.81 17.29 1.53
N GLU A 44 -10.81 17.00 2.36
CA GLU A 44 -11.21 17.79 3.53
C GLU A 44 -10.75 17.14 4.83
N ASP A 45 -10.19 15.92 4.77
CA ASP A 45 -9.75 15.18 5.95
C ASP A 45 -8.33 15.58 6.39
N GLU A 46 -8.25 16.36 7.46
CA GLU A 46 -6.99 16.81 8.06
C GLU A 46 -6.10 15.67 8.60
N ASN A 47 -6.67 14.47 8.77
CA ASN A 47 -5.91 13.30 9.23
C ASN A 47 -5.06 12.69 8.11
N ILE A 48 -5.42 12.92 6.85
CA ILE A 48 -4.71 12.36 5.69
C ILE A 48 -3.63 13.32 5.23
N LEU A 49 -2.38 13.00 5.56
CA LEU A 49 -1.23 13.77 5.12
C LEU A 49 -0.56 13.13 3.92
N VAL A 50 -0.52 13.85 2.80
CA VAL A 50 0.18 13.43 1.57
C VAL A 50 1.44 14.26 1.38
N LYS A 51 2.59 13.60 1.25
CA LYS A 51 3.90 14.23 1.05
C LYS A 51 4.63 13.64 -0.15
N ASN A 52 4.86 14.49 -1.15
CA ASN A 52 5.69 14.14 -2.30
C ASN A 52 7.18 14.33 -1.96
N THR A 53 8.02 13.39 -2.36
CA THR A 53 9.48 13.56 -2.24
C THR A 53 10.03 14.36 -3.41
N LYS A 54 10.84 15.39 -3.13
CA LYS A 54 11.53 16.15 -4.18
C LYS A 54 12.47 15.21 -4.95
N ASN A 55 12.41 15.26 -6.28
CA ASN A 55 13.27 14.48 -7.18
C ASN A 55 13.13 12.95 -7.05
N SER A 56 11.97 12.46 -6.63
CA SER A 56 11.68 11.03 -6.53
C SER A 56 10.25 10.72 -6.98
N ASN A 57 10.03 9.49 -7.42
CA ASN A 57 8.71 8.98 -7.84
C ASN A 57 7.85 8.52 -6.65
N LEU A 58 8.32 8.75 -5.42
CA LEU A 58 7.67 8.30 -4.20
C LEU A 58 6.75 9.37 -3.58
N ILE A 59 5.57 8.93 -3.19
CA ILE A 59 4.57 9.69 -2.43
C ILE A 59 4.35 8.95 -1.11
N PHE A 60 4.50 9.68 -0.02
CA PHE A 60 4.30 9.17 1.33
C PHE A 60 2.95 9.66 1.82
N ILE A 61 2.16 8.75 2.36
CA ILE A 61 0.84 9.07 2.91
C ILE A 61 0.82 8.61 4.35
N LYS A 62 0.29 9.45 5.23
CA LYS A 62 0.07 9.13 6.64
C LYS A 62 -1.40 9.40 6.97
N ASP A 63 -2.09 8.40 7.47
CA ASP A 63 -3.42 8.53 8.04
C ASP A 63 -3.30 8.60 9.57
N LYS A 64 -3.73 9.72 10.15
CA LYS A 64 -3.66 10.00 11.58
C LYS A 64 -4.96 9.72 12.33
N THR A 65 -6.01 9.23 11.67
CA THR A 65 -7.33 9.00 12.28
C THR A 65 -7.20 8.23 13.59
N ALA A 66 -6.37 7.17 13.60
CA ALA A 66 -5.93 6.50 14.82
C ALA A 66 -4.65 7.13 15.38
N ASN A 67 -4.78 8.15 16.23
CA ASN A 67 -3.64 8.92 16.80
C ASN A 67 -2.48 8.05 17.36
N ASN A 68 -2.81 6.95 18.06
CA ASN A 68 -1.81 6.08 18.69
C ASN A 68 -1.25 4.99 17.76
N SER A 69 -1.88 4.79 16.60
CA SER A 69 -1.56 3.72 15.65
C SER A 69 -1.83 4.20 14.22
N PRO A 70 -1.19 5.30 13.77
CA PRO A 70 -1.43 5.84 12.44
C PRO A 70 -1.03 4.81 11.38
N GLU A 71 -1.67 4.89 10.22
CA GLU A 71 -1.29 4.08 9.05
C GLU A 71 -0.34 4.88 8.17
N HIS A 72 0.64 4.20 7.55
CA HIS A 72 1.53 4.81 6.58
C HIS A 72 1.51 4.02 5.29
N PHE A 73 1.50 4.74 4.18
CA PHE A 73 1.52 4.17 2.83
C PHE A 73 2.67 4.77 2.04
N ILE A 74 3.23 4.00 1.12
CA ILE A 74 4.16 4.49 0.12
C ILE A 74 3.61 4.15 -1.25
N ILE A 75 3.44 5.17 -2.08
CA ILE A 75 3.03 5.05 -3.48
C ILE A 75 4.22 5.37 -4.35
N GLU A 76 4.47 4.56 -5.37
CA GLU A 76 5.52 4.79 -6.35
C GLU A 76 4.91 5.01 -7.74
N ARG A 77 5.35 6.07 -8.42
CA ARG A 77 4.96 6.34 -9.81
C ARG A 77 5.80 5.46 -10.75
N LYS A 78 5.16 4.48 -11.41
CA LYS A 78 5.77 3.55 -12.37
C LYS A 78 4.98 3.54 -13.67
N ASN A 79 5.64 3.74 -14.81
CA ASN A 79 5.02 3.67 -16.14
C ASN A 79 3.74 4.51 -16.28
N GLY A 80 3.74 5.70 -15.67
CA GLY A 80 2.57 6.60 -15.67
C GLY A 80 1.46 6.23 -14.68
N LEU A 81 1.56 5.11 -13.97
CA LEU A 81 0.64 4.68 -12.91
C LEU A 81 1.19 4.99 -11.51
N TYR A 82 0.31 5.08 -10.54
CA TYR A 82 0.58 5.29 -9.12
C TYR A 82 0.30 3.99 -8.37
N CYS A 83 1.33 3.28 -7.96
CA CYS A 83 1.23 1.95 -7.36
C CYS A 83 1.55 1.99 -5.87
N GLU A 84 0.65 1.47 -5.05
CA GLU A 84 0.91 1.24 -3.63
C GLU A 84 1.97 0.15 -3.47
N ILE A 85 3.13 0.52 -2.95
CA ILE A 85 4.26 -0.38 -2.71
C ILE A 85 4.44 -0.75 -1.24
N LEU A 86 3.82 0.00 -0.33
CA LEU A 86 3.75 -0.33 1.11
C LEU A 86 2.38 0.08 1.65
N ASP A 87 1.75 -0.86 2.37
CA ASP A 87 0.65 -0.62 3.31
C ASP A 87 1.15 -1.05 4.69
N ALA A 88 1.36 -0.08 5.58
CA ALA A 88 1.92 -0.31 6.91
C ALA A 88 0.94 0.16 7.99
N PRO A 89 0.04 -0.72 8.46
CA PRO A 89 -0.84 -0.40 9.58
C PRO A 89 -0.05 -0.20 10.88
N MET A 90 -0.67 0.50 11.83
CA MET A 90 -0.19 0.67 13.20
C MET A 90 1.28 1.15 13.32
N SER A 91 1.66 2.09 12.48
CA SER A 91 3.05 2.49 12.26
C SER A 91 3.38 3.84 12.91
N PHE A 92 3.20 3.97 14.22
CA PHE A 92 3.49 5.21 14.96
C PHE A 92 4.91 5.73 14.70
N THR A 93 5.89 4.82 14.71
CA THR A 93 7.22 5.11 14.16
C THR A 93 7.46 4.30 12.90
N ILE A 94 7.95 4.96 11.85
CA ILE A 94 8.51 4.34 10.64
C ILE A 94 9.93 4.89 10.43
N ASN A 95 10.92 4.00 10.38
CA ASN A 95 12.30 4.40 10.11
C ASN A 95 12.50 4.52 8.60
N PHE A 96 12.31 5.72 8.04
CA PHE A 96 12.69 6.03 6.67
C PHE A 96 13.60 7.26 6.63
N ASN A 97 14.76 7.14 5.99
CA ASN A 97 15.62 8.28 5.72
C ASN A 97 15.30 8.84 4.33
N GLU A 98 14.54 9.94 4.29
CA GLU A 98 14.12 10.61 3.05
C GLU A 98 15.28 11.09 2.18
N LYS A 99 16.50 11.21 2.73
CA LYS A 99 17.65 11.79 2.03
C LYS A 99 18.22 10.92 0.90
N ASN A 100 17.95 9.62 0.90
CA ASN A 100 18.68 8.69 0.02
C ASN A 100 17.95 8.32 -1.27
N ALA A 101 16.71 8.78 -1.49
CA ALA A 101 15.86 8.49 -2.66
C ALA A 101 15.69 6.98 -3.01
N LYS A 102 16.31 6.08 -2.24
CA LYS A 102 16.28 4.63 -2.39
C LYS A 102 15.44 4.05 -1.27
N LEU A 103 14.50 3.21 -1.67
CA LEU A 103 13.70 2.41 -0.75
C LEU A 103 14.63 1.47 0.04
N PRO A 104 14.58 1.44 1.38
CA PRO A 104 15.36 0.50 2.16
C PRO A 104 14.88 -0.94 1.90
N ASN A 105 15.79 -1.92 1.97
CA ASN A 105 15.39 -3.32 1.81
C ASN A 105 14.44 -3.80 2.93
N ILE A 106 14.49 -3.14 4.09
CA ILE A 106 13.69 -3.47 5.27
C ILE A 106 13.09 -2.19 5.85
N ILE A 107 11.79 -2.24 6.15
CA ILE A 107 11.09 -1.22 6.94
C ILE A 107 10.61 -1.89 8.22
N ILE A 108 10.85 -1.24 9.36
CA ILE A 108 10.32 -1.67 10.65
C ILE A 108 9.38 -0.59 11.14
N THR A 109 8.16 -0.98 11.46
CA THR A 109 7.19 -0.12 12.12
C THR A 109 6.93 -0.55 13.55
N LYS A 110 6.50 0.39 14.37
CA LYS A 110 6.13 0.13 15.77
C LYS A 110 4.90 0.94 16.15
N SER A 111 3.92 0.28 16.74
CA SER A 111 2.70 0.91 17.27
C SER A 111 2.94 1.48 18.67
N LEU A 112 2.03 2.34 19.14
CA LEU A 112 1.84 2.56 20.58
C LEU A 112 0.88 1.52 21.16
N GLY A 113 0.69 1.56 22.49
CA GLY A 113 -0.17 0.63 23.23
C GLY A 113 0.61 -0.46 23.98
N ASN A 114 -0.12 -1.40 24.57
CA ASN A 114 0.44 -2.59 25.19
C ASN A 114 -0.47 -3.79 24.86
N PRO A 115 0.01 -4.80 24.13
CA PRO A 115 1.37 -4.89 23.59
C PRO A 115 1.61 -3.91 22.43
N LYS A 116 2.84 -3.38 22.32
CA LYS A 116 3.28 -2.65 21.13
C LYS A 116 3.52 -3.63 20.01
N LYS A 117 2.92 -3.41 18.85
CA LYS A 117 3.12 -4.25 17.67
C LYS A 117 4.36 -3.75 16.92
N ILE A 118 5.23 -4.66 16.53
CA ILE A 118 6.43 -4.38 15.73
C ILE A 118 6.32 -5.20 14.45
N LEU A 119 6.28 -4.52 13.30
CA LEU A 119 6.06 -5.13 12.00
C LEU A 119 7.30 -4.93 11.13
N GLU A 120 7.82 -6.01 10.55
CA GLU A 120 8.99 -6.02 9.66
C GLU A 120 8.53 -6.28 8.23
N TYR A 121 8.80 -5.33 7.34
CA TYR A 121 8.49 -5.41 5.93
C TYR A 121 9.77 -5.56 5.13
N LYS A 122 9.77 -6.41 4.12
CA LYS A 122 10.91 -6.63 3.22
C LYS A 122 10.54 -6.25 1.80
N LEU A 123 11.39 -5.47 1.13
CA LEU A 123 11.25 -5.13 -0.27
C LEU A 123 11.48 -6.40 -1.13
N GLY A 124 10.46 -6.78 -1.88
CA GLY A 124 10.53 -7.89 -2.83
C GLY A 124 11.19 -7.49 -4.15
N ALA A 125 11.63 -8.47 -4.93
CA ALA A 125 12.15 -8.26 -6.28
C ALA A 125 11.12 -7.64 -7.24
N ASN A 126 9.83 -7.80 -6.95
CA ASN A 126 8.73 -7.16 -7.67
C ASN A 126 8.58 -5.65 -7.34
N GLY A 127 9.39 -5.11 -6.42
CA GLY A 127 9.36 -3.70 -6.03
C GLY A 127 8.22 -3.34 -5.07
N TYR A 128 7.64 -4.32 -4.38
CA TYR A 128 6.62 -4.13 -3.34
C TYR A 128 7.15 -4.65 -2.00
N TYR A 129 6.80 -3.97 -0.92
CA TYR A 129 7.06 -4.46 0.42
C TYR A 129 6.06 -5.55 0.81
N LYS A 130 6.58 -6.60 1.44
CA LYS A 130 5.78 -7.67 2.04
C LYS A 130 6.05 -7.70 3.53
N LEU A 131 4.98 -7.82 4.32
CA LEU A 131 5.09 -8.10 5.75
C LEU A 131 5.68 -9.49 5.94
N VAL A 132 6.82 -9.60 6.63
CA VAL A 132 7.55 -10.86 6.80
C VAL A 132 7.62 -11.32 8.25
N LYS A 133 7.52 -10.40 9.23
CA LYS A 133 7.48 -10.75 10.66
C LYS A 133 6.62 -9.80 11.45
N CYS A 134 5.96 -10.35 12.46
CA CYS A 134 5.14 -9.61 13.41
C CYS A 134 5.53 -9.98 14.84
N LYS A 135 5.71 -8.97 15.69
CA LYS A 135 6.09 -9.15 17.09
C LYS A 135 5.22 -8.29 17.99
N ALA A 136 5.02 -8.75 19.21
CA ALA A 136 4.39 -8.03 20.30
C ALA A 136 5.43 -7.75 21.40
N GLU A 137 5.66 -6.49 21.71
CA GLU A 137 6.46 -6.04 22.86
C GLU A 137 5.52 -5.66 24.01
N PHE A 138 5.62 -6.39 25.11
CA PHE A 138 4.84 -6.13 26.32
C PHE A 138 5.58 -5.14 27.24
N ASN A 139 4.87 -4.53 28.20
CA ASN A 139 5.46 -3.61 29.19
C ASN A 139 6.70 -4.15 29.91
N SER A 140 6.83 -5.48 30.06
CA SER A 140 8.03 -6.14 30.58
C SER A 140 9.25 -6.13 29.65
N LYS A 141 9.16 -5.43 28.50
CA LYS A 141 10.10 -5.49 27.36
C LYS A 141 10.28 -6.89 26.77
N LYS A 142 9.42 -7.84 27.16
CA LYS A 142 9.38 -9.17 26.54
C LYS A 142 8.83 -9.01 25.13
N ILE A 143 9.62 -9.43 24.14
CA ILE A 143 9.21 -9.47 22.74
C ILE A 143 8.83 -10.90 22.39
N LYS A 144 7.63 -11.09 21.85
CA LYS A 144 7.15 -12.37 21.34
C LYS A 144 6.82 -12.25 19.86
N GLU A 145 7.17 -13.25 19.08
CA GLU A 145 6.65 -13.39 17.73
C GLU A 145 5.16 -13.74 17.79
N ILE A 146 4.37 -13.13 16.92
CA ILE A 146 2.94 -13.34 16.77
C ILE A 146 2.62 -13.61 15.30
N LYS A 147 1.46 -14.20 15.03
CA LYS A 147 0.99 -14.28 13.64
C LYS A 147 0.65 -12.89 13.14
N CYS A 148 0.96 -12.62 11.87
CA CYS A 148 0.67 -11.33 11.27
C CYS A 148 -0.82 -11.09 11.03
N ASP A 149 -1.63 -12.14 11.02
CA ASP A 149 -3.09 -12.02 10.97
C ASP A 149 -3.67 -11.54 12.31
N ASP A 150 -2.93 -11.67 13.41
CA ASP A 150 -3.33 -11.28 14.77
C ASP A 150 -2.84 -9.87 15.16
N ILE A 151 -2.50 -9.00 14.19
CA ILE A 151 -2.01 -7.65 14.50
C ILE A 151 -3.08 -6.76 15.15
N TYR A 152 -4.36 -7.03 14.87
CA TYR A 152 -5.51 -6.30 15.42
C TYR A 152 -6.07 -6.89 16.73
N ASN A 153 -5.58 -8.07 17.14
CA ASN A 153 -5.97 -8.78 18.37
C ASN A 153 -5.02 -8.46 19.53
#